data_AF-A0AAP2DSA7-F1
#
_entry.id   AF-A0AAP2DSA7-F1
#
_cell.length_a   1.000
_cell.length_b   1.000
_cell.length_c   1.000
_cell.angle_alpha   90.00
_cell.angle_beta   90.00
_cell.angle_gamma   90.00
#
_symmetry.space_group_name_H-M   'P 1'
#
loop_
_entity.id
_entity.type
_entity.pdbx_description
1 polymer ?
#
loop_
_entity_poly.entity_id
_entity_poly.type
_entity_poly.pdbx_seq_one_letter_code
_entity_poly.pdbx_strand_id
1 'polypeptide(L)' 'MSADIEFMIGRFPAYKERILSQYEVDEDFKTLCEDFYASALILRSQKKKRIKNKKNELEYQKLFLALETEIFDLLTRD' A
#
# COMPACT_ATOMS: atom_id res chain seq x y z
N MET A 1 -2.54 -9.32 22.93
CA MET A 1 -3.65 -8.79 22.09
C MET A 1 -3.22 -8.96 20.65
N SER A 2 -4.09 -9.42 19.76
CA SER A 2 -3.73 -9.63 18.35
C SER A 2 -3.61 -8.29 17.61
N ALA A 3 -2.84 -8.25 16.53
CA ALA A 3 -2.51 -7.02 15.81
C ALA A 3 -3.76 -6.41 15.11
N ASP A 4 -4.69 -7.26 14.70
CA ASP A 4 -6.01 -6.92 14.18
C ASP A 4 -6.89 -6.22 15.24
N ILE A 5 -6.98 -6.72 16.48
CA ILE A 5 -7.69 -6.03 17.58
C ILE A 5 -7.07 -4.66 17.85
N GLU A 6 -5.75 -4.59 17.98
CA GLU A 6 -5.04 -3.32 18.18
C GLU A 6 -5.32 -2.33 17.05
N PHE A 7 -5.33 -2.82 15.82
CA PHE A 7 -5.66 -2.03 14.64
C PHE A 7 -7.10 -1.53 14.67
N MET A 8 -8.06 -2.38 15.05
CA MET A 8 -9.47 -2.02 15.18
C MET A 8 -9.70 -0.98 16.28
N ILE A 9 -9.07 -1.14 17.44
CA ILE A 9 -9.14 -0.15 18.53
C ILE A 9 -8.51 1.18 18.09
N GLY A 10 -7.36 1.14 17.42
CA GLY A 10 -6.73 2.34 16.88
C GLY A 10 -7.60 3.06 15.83
N ARG A 11 -8.39 2.30 15.06
CA ARG A 11 -9.29 2.85 14.03
C ARG A 11 -10.62 3.34 14.59
N PHE A 12 -11.13 2.68 15.62
CA PHE A 12 -12.44 2.90 16.22
C PHE A 12 -12.33 3.08 17.75
N PRO A 13 -11.57 4.08 18.23
CA PRO A 13 -11.21 4.17 19.65
C PRO A 13 -12.42 4.35 20.57
N ALA A 14 -13.48 5.03 20.10
CA ALA A 14 -14.72 5.22 20.84
C ALA A 14 -15.47 3.90 21.13
N TYR A 15 -15.15 2.82 20.42
CA TYR A 15 -15.80 1.52 20.55
C TYR A 15 -14.90 0.46 21.17
N LYS A 16 -13.78 0.85 21.80
CA LYS A 16 -12.77 -0.06 22.35
C LYS A 16 -13.39 -1.19 23.19
N GLU A 17 -14.22 -0.85 24.17
CA GLU A 17 -14.83 -1.83 25.08
C GLU A 17 -15.74 -2.80 24.34
N ARG A 18 -16.53 -2.29 23.38
CA ARG A 18 -17.41 -3.11 22.55
C ARG A 18 -16.64 -4.02 21.59
N ILE A 19 -15.53 -3.54 21.04
CA ILE A 19 -14.66 -4.34 20.18
C ILE A 19 -14.08 -5.50 20.98
N LEU A 20 -13.53 -5.23 22.16
CA LEU A 20 -12.98 -6.26 23.04
C LEU A 20 -14.04 -7.28 23.44
N SER A 21 -15.22 -6.82 23.86
CA SER A 21 -16.29 -7.73 24.28
C SER A 21 -16.79 -8.61 23.15
N GLN A 22 -16.96 -8.05 21.94
CA GLN A 22 -17.47 -8.80 20.78
C GLN A 22 -16.41 -9.78 20.24
N TYR A 23 -15.14 -9.37 20.22
CA TYR A 23 -14.05 -10.18 19.68
C TYR A 23 -13.81 -11.48 20.47
N GLU A 24 -14.11 -11.49 21.77
CA GLU A 24 -13.95 -12.68 22.61
C GLU A 24 -15.07 -13.72 22.46
N VAL A 25 -16.27 -13.29 22.03
CA VAL A 25 -17.47 -14.14 22.03
C VAL A 25 -18.04 -14.43 20.64
N ASP A 26 -17.71 -13.63 19.63
CA ASP A 26 -18.29 -13.69 18.29
C ASP A 26 -17.19 -13.98 17.25
N GLU A 27 -17.13 -15.23 16.79
CA GLU A 27 -16.16 -15.70 15.79
C GLU A 27 -16.35 -15.05 14.41
N ASP A 28 -17.59 -14.69 14.05
CA ASP A 28 -17.85 -13.99 12.78
C ASP A 28 -17.29 -12.56 12.85
N PHE A 29 -17.50 -11.88 13.99
CA PHE A 29 -16.91 -10.56 14.23
C PHE A 29 -15.38 -10.59 14.25
N LYS A 30 -14.80 -11.63 14.86
CA LYS A 30 -13.35 -11.85 14.87
C LYS A 30 -12.80 -12.07 13.46
N THR A 31 -13.41 -12.96 12.68
CA THR A 31 -13.05 -13.17 11.26
C THR A 31 -13.14 -11.87 10.46
N LEU A 32 -14.18 -11.07 10.69
CA LEU A 32 -14.34 -9.77 10.03
C LEU A 32 -13.22 -8.78 10.40
N CYS A 33 -12.79 -8.75 11.65
CA CYS A 33 -11.68 -7.91 12.10
C CYS A 33 -10.35 -8.34 11.45
N GLU A 34 -10.12 -9.64 11.36
CA GLU A 34 -8.95 -10.23 10.69
C GLU A 34 -8.92 -9.87 9.19
N ASP A 35 -10.03 -10.06 8.49
CA ASP A 35 -10.18 -9.70 7.07
C ASP A 35 -10.00 -8.20 6.82
N PHE A 36 -10.61 -7.37 7.68
CA PHE A 36 -10.46 -5.92 7.59
C PHE A 36 -9.01 -5.50 7.77
N TYR A 37 -8.32 -6.06 8.78
CA TYR A 37 -6.90 -5.79 9.01
C TYR A 37 -6.03 -6.24 7.83
N ALA A 38 -6.24 -7.46 7.32
CA ALA A 38 -5.51 -7.99 6.17
C ALA A 38 -5.69 -7.11 4.93
N SER A 39 -6.92 -6.65 4.66
CA SER A 39 -7.20 -5.74 3.55
C SER A 39 -6.44 -4.42 3.67
N ALA A 40 -6.35 -3.86 4.89
CA ALA A 40 -5.62 -2.62 5.14
C ALA A 40 -4.11 -2.80 4.90
N LEU A 41 -3.53 -3.94 5.28
CA LEU A 41 -2.13 -4.26 5.01
C LEU A 41 -1.86 -4.38 3.50
N ILE A 42 -2.74 -5.04 2.76
CA ILE A 42 -2.66 -5.15 1.30
C ILE A 42 -2.70 -3.77 0.67
N LEU A 43 -3.67 -2.92 1.03
CA LEU A 43 -3.77 -1.55 0.52
C LEU A 43 -2.51 -0.73 0.79
N ARG A 44 -1.94 -0.85 1.99
CA ARG A 44 -0.68 -0.18 2.36
C ARG A 44 0.49 -0.67 1.50
N SER A 45 0.60 -1.98 1.27
CA SER A 45 1.62 -2.58 0.41
C SER A 45 1.48 -2.10 -1.04
N GLN A 46 0.26 -2.09 -1.58
CA GLN A 46 -0.01 -1.62 -2.94
C GLN A 46 0.29 -0.13 -3.11
N LYS A 47 0.02 0.69 -2.09
CA LYS A 47 0.43 2.11 -2.10
C LYS A 47 1.95 2.26 -2.21
N LYS A 48 2.73 1.48 -1.45
CA LYS A 48 4.20 1.48 -1.56
C LYS A 48 4.68 1.03 -2.94
N LYS A 49 4.10 -0.04 -3.50
CA LYS A 49 4.43 -0.54 -4.84
C LYS A 49 4.15 0.53 -5.91
N ARG A 50 3.01 1.22 -5.84
CA ARG A 50 2.69 2.32 -6.77
C ARG A 50 3.72 3.45 -6.73
N ILE A 51 4.16 3.86 -5.54
CA ILE A 51 5.21 4.88 -5.40
C ILE A 51 6.50 4.43 -6.06
N LYS A 52 6.93 3.17 -5.81
CA LYS A 52 8.12 2.60 -6.44
C LYS A 52 7.99 2.54 -7.97
N ASN A 53 6.85 2.06 -8.47
CA ASN A 53 6.60 1.99 -9.90
C ASN A 53 6.64 3.37 -10.55
N LYS A 54 6.09 4.40 -9.90
CA LYS A 54 6.13 5.77 -10.41
C LYS A 54 7.56 6.32 -10.46
N LYS A 55 8.38 6.00 -9.47
CA LYS A 55 9.81 6.36 -9.49
C LYS A 55 10.53 5.70 -10.68
N ASN A 56 10.31 4.40 -10.89
CA ASN A 56 10.91 3.68 -12.00
C ASN A 56 10.43 4.24 -13.36
N GLU A 57 9.14 4.56 -13.50
CA GLU A 57 8.57 5.18 -14.70
C GLU A 57 9.29 6.49 -15.05
N LEU A 58 9.54 7.35 -14.04
CA LEU A 58 10.29 8.60 -14.22
C LEU A 58 11.75 8.36 -14.63
N GLU A 59 12.40 7.34 -14.09
CA GLU A 59 13.77 6.96 -14.48
C GLU A 59 13.83 6.48 -15.93
N TYR A 60 12.87 5.65 -16.36
CA TYR A 60 12.78 5.22 -17.76
C TYR A 60 12.44 6.37 -18.72
N GLN A 61 11.59 7.31 -18.32
CA GLN A 61 11.32 8.51 -19.13
C GLN A 61 12.58 9.35 -19.35
N LYS A 62 13.40 9.53 -18.31
CA LYS A 62 14.68 10.24 -18.44
C LYS A 62 15.66 9.51 -19.35
N LEU A 63 15.77 8.20 -19.18
CA LEU A 63 16.64 7.37 -20.02
C LEU A 63 16.19 7.43 -21.49
N PHE A 64 14.88 7.34 -21.74
CA PHE A 64 14.32 7.43 -23.08
C PHE A 64 14.72 8.73 -23.78
N LEU A 65 14.54 9.88 -23.12
CA LEU A 65 14.91 11.19 -23.68
C LEU A 65 16.42 11.32 -23.91
N ALA A 66 17.24 10.80 -23.00
CA ALA A 66 18.69 10.82 -23.17
C ALA A 66 19.12 10.00 -24.39
N LEU A 67 18.54 8.80 -24.57
CA LEU A 67 18.80 7.96 -25.74
C LEU A 67 18.28 8.60 -27.03
N GLU A 68 17.10 9.22 -27.01
CA GLU A 68 16.56 9.97 -28.15
C GLU A 68 17.49 11.11 -28.58
N THR A 69 18.05 11.83 -27.60
CA THR A 69 19.03 12.90 -27.84
C THR A 69 20.32 12.33 -28.45
N GLU A 70 20.86 11.25 -27.89
CA GLU A 70 22.08 10.61 -28.41
C GLU A 70 21.89 10.09 -29.84
N ILE A 71 20.74 9.49 -30.13
CA ILE A 71 20.38 9.06 -31.49
C ILE A 71 20.32 10.27 -32.43
N PHE A 72 19.67 11.36 -32.02
CA PHE A 72 19.58 12.57 -32.83
C PHE A 72 20.97 13.14 -33.14
N ASP A 73 21.83 13.29 -32.13
CA ASP A 73 23.19 13.79 -32.29
C ASP A 73 24.03 12.94 -33.25
N LEU A 74 23.85 11.60 -33.23
CA LEU A 74 24.51 10.70 -34.17
C LEU A 74 24.00 10.84 -35.60
N LEU A 75 22.69 11.09 -35.78
CA LEU A 75 22.08 11.28 -37.09
C LEU A 75 22.43 12.63 -37.73
N THR A 76 22.74 13.64 -36.92
CA THR A 76 23.05 15.00 -37.38
C THR A 76 24.54 15.34 -37.34
N ARG A 77 25.40 14.39 -36.99
CA ARG A 77 26.85 14.55 -37.07
C ARG A 77 27.32 14.36 -38.52
N ASP A 78 27.76 15.45 -39.14
CA ASP A 78 28.47 15.48 -40.43
C ASP A 78 29.80 14.70 -40.39
#